data_AF-A0A7S3FFB8-F1
#
_entry.id   AF-A0A7S3FFB8-F1
#
_cell.length_a   1.000
_cell.length_b   1.000
_cell.length_c   1.000
_cell.angle_alpha   90.00
_cell.angle_beta   90.00
_cell.angle_gamma   90.00
#
_symmetry.space_group_name_H-M   'P 1'
#
loop_
_entity.id
_entity.type
_entity.pdbx_description
1 polymer ?
#
loop_
_entity_poly.entity_id
_entity_poly.type
_entity_poly.pdbx_seq_one_letter_code
_entity_poly.pdbx_strand_id
1 'polypeptide(L)'
;KEREKNIVMMQRLLLLAQLSCAFAAIAVSPHSLKMHHEWDKAVAANEWSRWQKAFDRADQNRDGMIKIADVHTVFVEHHNLAHDSEEVHPAGGAADHDDYEGEFRNFQRHCTEAGRSDNELISFSEFRRLMEGNMAALAEQRGALLQHSKHIF
;
A
#
# COMPACT_ATOMS: atom_id res chain seq x y z
N LYS A 1 26.38 -28.15 29.70
CA LYS A 1 26.21 -26.77 30.23
C LYS A 1 26.32 -25.67 29.16
N GLU A 2 27.48 -25.41 28.54
CA GLU A 2 27.62 -24.34 27.52
C GLU A 2 26.81 -24.65 26.23
N ARG A 3 26.86 -25.91 25.80
CA ARG A 3 26.14 -26.41 24.61
C ARG A 3 24.62 -26.31 24.76
N GLU A 4 24.10 -26.59 25.96
CA GLU A 4 22.66 -26.50 26.25
C GLU A 4 22.18 -25.05 26.31
N LYS A 5 22.99 -24.12 26.85
CA LYS A 5 22.71 -22.69 26.81
C LYS A 5 22.62 -22.16 25.37
N ASN A 6 23.53 -22.60 24.49
CA ASN A 6 23.52 -22.21 23.08
C ASN A 6 22.31 -22.77 22.33
N ILE A 7 21.89 -24.01 22.63
CA ILE A 7 20.67 -24.60 22.04
C ILE A 7 19.43 -23.83 22.50
N VAL A 8 19.30 -23.50 23.78
CA VAL A 8 18.17 -22.73 24.31
C VAL A 8 18.17 -21.29 23.75
N MET A 9 19.34 -20.68 23.57
CA MET A 9 19.47 -19.36 22.95
C MET A 9 19.06 -19.37 21.47
N MET A 10 19.50 -20.38 20.69
CA MET A 10 19.05 -20.54 19.30
C MET A 10 17.55 -20.82 19.20
N GLN A 11 16.98 -21.64 20.08
CA GLN A 11 15.53 -21.89 20.11
C GLN A 11 14.75 -20.61 20.44
N ARG A 12 15.23 -19.78 21.37
CA ARG A 12 14.63 -18.47 21.67
C ARG A 12 14.73 -17.50 20.51
N LEU A 13 15.88 -17.44 19.82
CA LEU A 13 16.06 -16.63 18.62
C LEU A 13 15.15 -17.09 17.47
N LEU A 14 14.99 -18.41 17.30
CA LEU A 14 14.08 -18.98 16.30
C LEU A 14 12.61 -18.65 16.61
N LEU A 15 12.21 -18.75 17.87
CA LEU A 15 10.86 -18.37 18.33
C LEU A 15 10.61 -16.87 18.17
N LEU A 16 11.60 -16.03 18.47
CA LEU A 16 11.50 -14.57 18.26
C LEU A 16 11.40 -14.22 16.77
N ALA A 17 12.14 -14.90 15.90
CA ALA A 17 12.06 -14.72 14.45
C ALA A 17 10.71 -15.21 13.86
N GLN A 18 10.17 -16.31 14.40
CA GLN A 18 8.84 -16.79 14.00
C GLN A 18 7.72 -15.87 14.51
N LEU A 19 7.87 -15.32 15.72
CA LEU A 19 6.94 -14.32 16.27
C LEU A 19 7.00 -12.99 15.50
N SER A 20 8.17 -12.55 15.02
CA SER A 20 8.26 -11.34 14.19
C SER A 20 7.55 -11.47 12.84
N CYS A 21 7.58 -12.66 12.22
CA CYS A 21 6.79 -12.91 11.00
C CYS A 21 5.28 -13.00 11.30
N ALA A 22 4.88 -13.50 12.46
CA ALA A 22 3.47 -13.61 12.85
C ALA A 22 2.83 -12.24 13.17
N PHE A 23 3.56 -11.29 13.73
CA PHE A 23 3.03 -9.94 13.99
C PHE A 23 2.88 -9.08 12.73
N ALA A 24 3.72 -9.29 11.71
CA ALA A 24 3.55 -8.65 10.41
C ALA A 24 2.26 -9.10 9.68
N ALA A 25 1.77 -10.31 9.98
CA ALA A 25 0.55 -10.85 9.39
C ALA A 25 -0.76 -10.30 9.99
N ILE A 26 -0.71 -9.64 11.16
CA ILE A 26 -1.92 -9.20 11.90
C ILE A 26 -2.41 -7.80 11.48
N ALA A 27 -1.67 -7.06 10.65
CA ALA A 27 -1.98 -5.66 10.32
C ALA A 27 -2.30 -5.38 8.85
N VAL A 28 -2.51 -6.40 8.00
CA VAL A 28 -2.81 -6.20 6.59
C VAL A 28 -4.32 -6.38 6.37
N SER A 29 -5.02 -5.28 6.12
CA SER A 29 -6.46 -5.32 5.82
C SER A 29 -6.71 -5.96 4.43
N PRO A 30 -7.89 -6.56 4.18
CA PRO A 30 -8.28 -7.01 2.84
C PRO A 30 -8.19 -5.90 1.79
N HIS A 31 -8.47 -4.67 2.22
CA HIS A 31 -8.37 -3.47 1.42
C HIS A 31 -6.93 -3.18 0.98
N SER A 32 -5.98 -3.34 1.90
CA SER A 32 -4.55 -3.22 1.62
C SER A 32 -4.05 -4.25 0.62
N LEU A 33 -4.56 -5.48 0.68
CA LEU A 33 -4.24 -6.53 -0.27
C LEU A 33 -4.86 -6.23 -1.64
N LYS A 34 -6.13 -5.79 -1.68
CA LYS A 34 -6.80 -5.39 -2.92
C LYS A 34 -6.03 -4.26 -3.62
N MET A 35 -5.62 -3.21 -2.89
CA MET A 35 -4.83 -2.11 -3.44
C MET A 35 -3.47 -2.55 -3.96
N HIS A 36 -2.80 -3.47 -3.26
CA HIS A 36 -1.55 -4.04 -3.73
C HIS A 36 -1.74 -4.83 -5.04
N HIS A 37 -2.80 -5.63 -5.14
CA HIS A 37 -3.12 -6.36 -6.37
C HIS A 37 -3.49 -5.42 -7.52
N GLU A 38 -4.25 -4.36 -7.26
CA GLU A 38 -4.58 -3.35 -8.28
C GLU A 38 -3.32 -2.60 -8.75
N TRP A 39 -2.39 -2.33 -7.84
CA TRP A 39 -1.07 -1.79 -8.19
C TRP A 39 -0.28 -2.76 -9.07
N ASP A 40 -0.17 -4.02 -8.66
CA ASP A 40 0.53 -5.07 -9.43
C ASP A 40 -0.07 -5.27 -10.82
N LYS A 41 -1.40 -5.20 -10.95
CA LYS A 41 -2.10 -5.24 -12.24
C LYS A 41 -1.69 -4.05 -13.12
N ALA A 42 -1.69 -2.84 -12.58
CA ALA A 42 -1.28 -1.64 -13.30
C ALA A 42 0.19 -1.73 -13.77
N VAL A 43 1.08 -2.22 -12.91
CA VAL A 43 2.49 -2.48 -13.24
C VAL A 43 2.60 -3.52 -14.36
N ALA A 44 1.92 -4.66 -14.22
CA ALA A 44 2.02 -5.78 -15.16
C ALA A 44 1.42 -5.47 -16.54
N ALA A 45 0.30 -4.75 -16.59
CA ALA A 45 -0.33 -4.33 -17.83
C ALA A 45 0.30 -3.04 -18.41
N ASN A 46 1.16 -2.37 -17.64
CA ASN A 46 1.63 -1.00 -17.91
C ASN A 46 0.46 -0.02 -18.14
N GLU A 47 -0.64 -0.23 -17.40
CA GLU A 47 -1.90 0.52 -17.51
C GLU A 47 -2.04 1.50 -16.34
N TRP A 48 -1.63 2.74 -16.58
CA TRP A 48 -1.58 3.79 -15.56
C TRP A 48 -2.74 4.79 -15.64
N SER A 49 -3.62 4.65 -16.62
CA SER A 49 -4.65 5.65 -16.94
C SER A 49 -5.61 5.90 -15.77
N ARG A 50 -6.01 4.86 -15.04
CA ARG A 50 -6.89 4.99 -13.86
C ARG A 50 -6.17 5.71 -12.71
N TRP A 51 -4.91 5.37 -12.45
CA TRP A 51 -4.08 6.02 -11.43
C TRP A 51 -3.78 7.49 -11.77
N GLN A 52 -3.47 7.79 -13.04
CA GLN A 52 -3.30 9.15 -13.51
C GLN A 52 -4.58 9.96 -13.34
N LYS A 53 -5.73 9.39 -13.74
CA LYS A 53 -7.03 10.07 -13.59
C LYS A 53 -7.38 10.31 -12.12
N ALA A 54 -7.05 9.40 -11.23
CA ALA A 54 -7.22 9.58 -9.79
C ALA A 54 -6.32 10.72 -9.25
N PHE A 55 -5.07 10.76 -9.71
CA PHE A 55 -4.13 11.83 -9.38
C PHE A 55 -4.64 13.19 -9.85
N ASP A 56 -5.08 13.28 -11.11
CA ASP A 56 -5.63 14.51 -11.70
C ASP A 56 -6.91 14.99 -10.97
N ARG A 57 -7.69 14.07 -10.37
CA ARG A 57 -8.85 14.42 -9.54
C ARG A 57 -8.45 14.92 -8.16
N ALA A 58 -7.36 14.40 -7.59
CA ALA A 58 -6.80 14.87 -6.33
C ALA A 58 -6.09 16.24 -6.47
N ASP A 59 -5.54 16.55 -7.66
CA ASP A 59 -4.95 17.84 -8.02
C ASP A 59 -6.02 18.93 -8.20
N GLN A 60 -6.43 19.53 -7.08
CA GLN A 60 -7.51 20.52 -7.04
C GLN A 60 -7.18 21.81 -7.81
N ASN A 61 -5.92 22.25 -7.79
CA ASN A 61 -5.48 23.48 -8.47
C ASN A 61 -4.99 23.23 -9.91
N ARG A 62 -4.89 21.97 -10.34
CA ARG A 62 -4.55 21.54 -11.70
C ARG A 62 -3.19 22.03 -12.16
N ASP A 63 -2.22 22.08 -11.25
CA ASP A 63 -0.84 22.46 -11.56
C ASP A 63 0.05 21.25 -11.90
N GLY A 64 -0.52 20.04 -11.89
CA GLY A 64 0.15 18.78 -12.16
C GLY A 64 0.88 18.21 -10.93
N MET A 65 0.69 18.80 -9.76
CA MET A 65 1.38 18.44 -8.52
C MET A 65 0.37 18.30 -7.37
N ILE A 66 0.67 17.40 -6.43
CA ILE A 66 -0.07 17.31 -5.16
C ILE A 66 0.92 17.26 -4.00
N LYS A 67 0.50 17.65 -2.80
CA LYS A 67 1.33 17.43 -1.62
C LYS A 67 1.35 15.95 -1.27
N ILE A 68 2.44 15.47 -0.69
CA ILE A 68 2.51 14.11 -0.12
C ILE A 68 1.36 13.87 0.87
N ALA A 69 1.00 14.87 1.68
CA ALA A 69 -0.15 14.81 2.59
C ALA A 69 -1.48 14.51 1.91
N ASP A 70 -1.64 14.90 0.64
CA ASP A 70 -2.89 14.80 -0.11
C ASP A 70 -2.99 13.48 -0.92
N VAL A 71 -1.96 12.63 -0.88
CA VAL A 71 -1.91 11.36 -1.63
C VAL A 71 -3.02 10.38 -1.24
N HIS A 72 -3.52 10.46 -0.02
CA HIS A 72 -4.67 9.64 0.40
C HIS A 72 -5.91 9.88 -0.49
N THR A 73 -6.11 11.11 -0.98
CA THR A 73 -7.19 11.46 -1.93
C THR A 73 -7.04 10.70 -3.24
N VAL A 74 -5.80 10.43 -3.68
CA VAL A 74 -5.54 9.62 -4.88
C VAL A 74 -6.04 8.19 -4.69
N PHE A 75 -5.90 7.61 -3.50
CA PHE A 75 -6.39 6.26 -3.23
C PHE A 75 -7.92 6.18 -3.25
N VAL A 76 -8.58 7.16 -2.62
CA VAL A 76 -10.04 7.31 -2.63
C VAL A 76 -10.56 7.49 -4.06
N GLU A 77 -9.96 8.39 -4.84
CA GLU A 77 -10.38 8.63 -6.23
C GLU A 77 -10.12 7.43 -7.14
N HIS A 78 -9.01 6.71 -6.94
CA HIS A 78 -8.72 5.49 -7.68
C HIS A 78 -9.80 4.41 -7.44
N HIS A 79 -10.24 4.28 -6.19
CA HIS A 79 -11.35 3.40 -5.82
C HIS A 79 -12.65 3.79 -6.50
N ASN A 80 -13.03 5.06 -6.37
CA ASN A 80 -14.27 5.57 -6.94
C ASN A 80 -14.26 5.37 -8.46
N LEU A 81 -13.11 5.54 -9.13
CA LEU A 81 -12.97 5.25 -10.56
C LEU A 81 -13.08 3.76 -10.93
N ALA A 82 -12.66 2.85 -10.06
CA ALA A 82 -12.84 1.42 -10.28
C ALA A 82 -14.31 1.02 -10.13
N HIS A 83 -15.00 1.59 -9.14
CA HIS A 83 -16.40 1.31 -8.85
C HIS A 83 -17.40 2.05 -9.77
N ASP A 84 -17.04 3.20 -10.34
CA ASP A 84 -17.83 3.90 -11.38
C ASP A 84 -17.91 3.08 -12.69
N SER A 85 -16.94 2.18 -12.94
CA SER A 85 -16.88 1.39 -14.18
C SER A 85 -17.68 0.09 -14.14
N GLU A 86 -18.18 -0.31 -12.97
CA GLU A 86 -19.00 -1.51 -12.79
C GLU A 86 -20.49 -1.11 -12.71
N GLU A 87 -21.21 -1.09 -13.83
CA GLU A 87 -22.65 -0.77 -13.97
C GLU A 87 -23.62 -1.73 -13.22
N VAL A 88 -23.16 -2.49 -12.24
CA VAL A 88 -24.00 -3.39 -11.44
C VAL A 88 -23.80 -3.06 -9.97
N HIS A 89 -24.68 -2.22 -9.42
CA HIS A 89 -24.73 -1.91 -8.00
C HIS A 89 -24.57 -3.15 -7.11
N PRO A 90 -23.62 -3.13 -6.15
CA PRO A 90 -23.78 -3.93 -4.96
C PRO A 90 -23.40 -3.08 -3.74
N ALA A 91 -24.32 -2.24 -3.24
CA ALA A 91 -24.33 -1.71 -1.86
C ALA A 91 -23.01 -1.11 -1.26
N GLY A 92 -21.98 -0.83 -2.06
CA GLY A 92 -20.74 -0.19 -1.65
C GLY A 92 -20.86 1.30 -1.90
N GLY A 93 -20.91 2.10 -0.84
CA GLY A 93 -20.88 3.56 -0.97
C GLY A 93 -19.57 4.05 -1.59
N ALA A 94 -19.51 5.34 -1.90
CA ALA A 94 -18.24 5.99 -2.20
C ALA A 94 -17.25 5.72 -1.06
N ALA A 95 -15.99 5.44 -1.40
CA ALA A 95 -14.97 5.26 -0.36
C ALA A 95 -14.77 6.56 0.42
N ASP A 96 -14.55 6.43 1.72
CA ASP A 96 -14.16 7.52 2.59
C ASP A 96 -12.65 7.49 2.86
N HIS A 97 -12.12 8.60 3.38
CA HIS A 97 -10.72 8.76 3.80
C HIS A 97 -10.29 7.68 4.80
N ASP A 98 -11.19 7.28 5.69
CA ASP A 98 -10.93 6.29 6.74
C ASP A 98 -10.65 4.90 6.17
N ASP A 99 -11.19 4.57 4.98
CA ASP A 99 -10.99 3.27 4.33
C ASP A 99 -9.51 3.04 3.93
N TYR A 100 -8.77 4.13 3.68
CA TYR A 100 -7.38 4.13 3.17
C TYR A 100 -6.35 4.66 4.17
N GLU A 101 -6.73 4.92 5.42
CA GLU A 101 -5.83 5.50 6.42
C GLU A 101 -4.60 4.60 6.67
N GLY A 102 -4.76 3.29 6.57
CA GLY A 102 -3.66 2.32 6.68
C GLY A 102 -2.66 2.43 5.53
N GLU A 103 -3.15 2.48 4.29
CA GLU A 103 -2.37 2.60 3.06
C GLU A 103 -1.62 3.93 3.04
N PHE A 104 -2.30 5.01 3.39
CA PHE A 104 -1.72 6.33 3.49
C PHE A 104 -0.62 6.39 4.55
N ARG A 105 -0.85 5.86 5.75
CA ARG A 105 0.21 5.79 6.79
C ARG A 105 1.43 5.02 6.34
N ASN A 106 1.25 3.92 5.60
CA ASN A 106 2.37 3.17 5.03
C ASN A 106 3.15 4.01 4.02
N PHE A 107 2.46 4.67 3.09
CA PHE A 107 3.07 5.53 2.10
C PHE A 107 3.80 6.73 2.71
N GLN A 108 3.17 7.41 3.68
CA GLN A 108 3.74 8.56 4.37
C GLN A 108 4.99 8.19 5.15
N ARG A 109 4.97 7.03 5.84
CA ARG A 109 6.16 6.48 6.50
C ARG A 109 7.27 6.20 5.49
N HIS A 110 6.96 5.57 4.35
CA HIS A 110 7.96 5.32 3.30
C HIS A 110 8.59 6.62 2.79
N CYS A 111 7.79 7.66 2.57
CA CYS A 111 8.28 8.98 2.17
C CYS A 111 9.18 9.61 3.25
N THR A 112 8.77 9.53 4.51
CA THR A 112 9.54 10.03 5.66
C THR A 112 10.89 9.31 5.78
N GLU A 113 10.92 7.99 5.65
CA GLU A 113 12.15 7.19 5.65
C GLU A 113 13.07 7.52 4.47
N ALA A 114 12.50 7.96 3.35
CA ALA A 114 13.23 8.48 2.19
C ALA A 114 13.65 9.97 2.34
N GLY A 115 13.39 10.60 3.49
CA GLY A 115 13.75 11.99 3.78
C GLY A 115 12.84 13.04 3.14
N ARG A 116 11.63 12.66 2.71
CA ARG A 116 10.63 13.57 2.12
C ARG A 116 9.67 14.12 3.17
N SER A 117 9.11 15.30 2.89
CA SER A 117 8.18 15.99 3.79
C SER A 117 6.74 15.88 3.29
N ASP A 118 5.78 15.80 4.21
CA ASP A 118 4.34 15.81 3.87
C ASP A 118 3.90 17.03 3.03
N ASN A 119 4.58 18.17 3.19
CA ASN A 119 4.29 19.39 2.42
C ASN A 119 5.00 19.45 1.06
N GLU A 120 5.81 18.46 0.74
CA GLU A 120 6.52 18.38 -0.54
C GLU A 120 5.51 18.14 -1.67
N LEU A 121 5.59 18.96 -2.71
CA LEU A 121 4.82 18.80 -3.93
C LEU A 121 5.49 17.74 -4.80
N ILE A 122 4.69 16.77 -5.26
CA ILE A 122 5.15 15.68 -6.12
C ILE A 122 4.31 15.63 -7.39
N SER A 123 4.97 15.35 -8.51
CA SER A 123 4.29 15.06 -9.78
C SER A 123 3.73 13.64 -9.80
N PHE A 124 2.86 13.32 -10.77
CA PHE A 124 2.41 11.93 -10.96
C PHE A 124 3.58 10.95 -11.16
N SER A 125 4.62 11.37 -11.89
CA SER A 125 5.81 10.53 -12.12
C SER A 125 6.55 10.20 -10.83
N GLU A 126 6.61 11.16 -9.90
CA GLU A 126 7.21 10.97 -8.58
C GLU A 126 6.32 10.16 -7.66
N PHE A 127 5.02 10.42 -7.65
CA PHE A 127 4.04 9.60 -6.95
C PHE A 127 4.18 8.13 -7.35
N ARG A 128 4.23 7.85 -8.65
CA ARG A 128 4.43 6.49 -9.15
C ARG A 128 5.72 5.87 -8.63
N ARG A 129 6.85 6.58 -8.74
CA ARG A 129 8.15 6.09 -8.27
C ARG A 129 8.15 5.80 -6.76
N LEU A 130 7.54 6.67 -5.96
CA LEU A 130 7.42 6.49 -4.51
C LEU A 130 6.50 5.32 -4.16
N MET A 131 5.39 5.17 -4.89
CA MET A 131 4.48 4.04 -4.72
C MET A 131 5.10 2.71 -5.13
N GLU A 132 5.88 2.65 -6.22
CA GLU A 132 6.64 1.45 -6.59
C GLU A 132 7.59 1.03 -5.46
N GLY A 133 8.31 1.98 -4.85
CA GLY A 133 9.17 1.74 -3.69
C GLY A 133 8.41 1.27 -2.45
N ASN A 134 7.29 1.94 -2.13
CA ASN A 134 6.43 1.57 -1.03
C ASN A 134 5.85 0.15 -1.21
N MET A 135 5.36 -0.18 -2.40
CA MET A 135 4.79 -1.49 -2.70
C MET A 135 5.85 -2.59 -2.66
N ALA A 136 7.08 -2.34 -3.12
CA ALA A 136 8.18 -3.28 -2.98
C ALA A 136 8.51 -3.57 -1.50
N ALA A 137 8.56 -2.52 -0.66
CA ALA A 137 8.78 -2.68 0.78
C ALA A 137 7.64 -3.45 1.47
N LEU A 138 6.39 -3.18 1.07
CA LEU A 138 5.22 -3.92 1.56
C LEU A 138 5.20 -5.37 1.06
N ALA A 139 5.66 -5.66 -0.16
CA ALA A 139 5.69 -7.00 -0.71
C ALA A 139 6.62 -7.92 0.10
N GLU A 140 7.78 -7.41 0.54
CA GLU A 140 8.70 -8.14 1.42
C GLU A 140 8.02 -8.51 2.76
N GLN A 141 7.26 -7.57 3.33
CA GLN A 141 6.54 -7.78 4.60
C GLN A 141 5.32 -8.69 4.46
N ARG A 142 4.68 -8.70 3.27
CA ARG A 142 3.38 -9.34 3.02
C ARG A 142 3.47 -10.62 2.19
N GLY A 143 4.67 -11.06 1.81
CA GLY A 143 4.87 -12.09 0.78
C GLY A 143 4.00 -13.34 0.93
N ALA A 144 3.91 -13.91 2.14
CA ALA A 144 3.07 -15.08 2.39
C ALA A 144 1.55 -14.78 2.23
N LEU A 145 1.08 -13.62 2.69
CA LEU A 145 -0.32 -13.20 2.57
C LEU A 145 -0.70 -12.86 1.13
N LEU A 146 0.20 -12.22 0.38
CA LEU A 146 0.00 -11.93 -1.04
C LEU A 146 -0.11 -13.21 -1.85
N GLN A 147 0.71 -14.23 -1.56
CA GLN A 147 0.63 -15.53 -2.24
C GLN A 147 -0.72 -16.22 -2.05
N HIS A 148 -1.30 -16.17 -0.84
CA HIS A 148 -2.59 -16.79 -0.55
C HIS A 148 -3.79 -15.96 -1.01
N SER A 149 -3.69 -14.62 -1.01
CA SER A 149 -4.80 -13.73 -1.37
C SER A 149 -5.08 -13.64 -2.88
N LYS A 150 -4.15 -14.05 -3.76
CA LYS A 150 -4.36 -14.14 -5.22
C LYS A 150 -5.49 -15.08 -5.66
N HIS A 151 -5.98 -15.91 -4.74
CA HIS A 151 -7.11 -16.81 -4.98
C HIS A 151 -8.44 -16.26 -4.46
N ILE A 152 -8.40 -15.12 -3.77
CA ILE A 152 -9.56 -14.46 -3.14
C ILE A 152 -9.97 -13.22 -3.95
N PHE A 153 -9.00 -12.51 -4.53
CA PHE A 153 -9.16 -11.36 -5.42
C PHE A 153 -8.59 -11.67 -6.80
#